data_AF-A0A9P3HFF0-F1
#
_entry.id   AF-A0A9P3HFF0-F1
#
_cell.length_a   1.000
_cell.length_b   1.000
_cell.length_c   1.000
_cell.angle_alpha   90.00
_cell.angle_beta   90.00
_cell.angle_gamma   90.00
#
_symmetry.space_group_name_H-M   'P 1'
#
loop_
_entity.id
_entity.type
_entity.pdbx_description
1 polymer ?
#
loop_
_entity_poly.entity_id
_entity_poly.type
_entity_poly.pdbx_seq_one_letter_code
_entity_poly.pdbx_strand_id
1 'polypeptide(L)'
;MKVHISLSTVADVEDGIRTFYLDTANNGHDYWGSSIYAGHQDAKASGSKGTRLISINLARWLFVNFSSRDFVVVKLDIEDAEYEIVPHLAQMKAGIVTDYLLVEWHHFDLGMAPAEVAIRGECQTM
;
A
#
# COMPACT_ATOMS: atom_id res chain seq x y z
N MET A 1 -8.92 16.09 -19.67
CA MET A 1 -8.34 15.08 -18.77
C MET A 1 -7.47 15.79 -17.75
N LYS A 2 -7.74 15.63 -16.46
CA LYS A 2 -6.94 16.21 -15.38
C LYS A 2 -6.16 15.07 -14.73
N VAL A 3 -4.84 15.21 -14.63
CA VAL A 3 -3.96 14.20 -14.04
C VAL A 3 -3.31 14.79 -12.80
N HIS A 4 -3.31 14.04 -11.71
CA HIS A 4 -2.66 14.38 -10.46
C HIS A 4 -1.55 13.36 -10.20
N ILE A 5 -0.33 13.84 -9.94
CA ILE A 5 0.84 12.99 -9.65
C ILE A 5 1.41 13.43 -8.32
N SER A 6 1.63 12.46 -7.42
CA SER A 6 2.15 12.70 -6.07
C SER A 6 3.49 11.99 -5.90
N LEU A 7 4.59 12.69 -6.22
CA LEU A 7 5.95 12.11 -6.23
C LEU A 7 6.60 12.00 -4.85
N SER A 8 6.02 12.62 -3.83
CA SER A 8 6.57 12.67 -2.47
C SER A 8 5.50 12.31 -1.44
N THR A 9 4.75 11.25 -1.75
CA THR A 9 3.62 10.78 -0.95
C THR A 9 3.58 9.26 -0.95
N VAL A 10 3.34 8.68 0.23
CA VAL A 10 3.19 7.24 0.43
C VAL A 10 1.71 6.94 0.67
N ALA A 11 1.17 5.95 -0.02
CA ALA A 11 -0.15 5.40 0.34
C ALA A 11 -0.02 4.53 1.59
N ASP A 12 -0.90 4.75 2.57
CA ASP A 12 -0.83 4.11 3.89
C ASP A 12 -2.26 3.98 4.46
N VAL A 13 -2.38 3.47 5.68
CA VAL A 13 -3.62 3.39 6.46
C VAL A 13 -3.88 4.63 7.32
N GLU A 14 -2.87 5.48 7.51
CA GLU A 14 -2.93 6.71 8.31
C GLU A 14 -2.30 7.90 7.58
N ASP A 15 -2.88 9.09 7.78
CA ASP A 15 -2.24 10.33 7.36
C ASP A 15 -1.15 10.73 8.35
N GLY A 16 -0.03 11.23 7.84
CA GLY A 16 1.06 11.67 8.72
C GLY A 16 2.40 11.70 8.01
N ILE A 17 3.43 11.26 8.73
CA ILE A 17 4.78 11.10 8.19
C ILE A 17 5.19 9.64 8.36
N ARG A 18 5.55 9.01 7.24
CA ARG A 18 6.07 7.64 7.19
C ARG A 18 7.51 7.66 6.68
N THR A 19 8.33 6.75 7.19
CA THR A 19 9.65 6.49 6.60
C THR A 19 9.47 5.55 5.43
N PHE A 20 9.93 5.96 4.25
CA PHE A 20 9.99 5.15 3.04
C PHE A 20 11.44 4.70 2.83
N TYR A 21 11.69 3.40 2.92
CA TYR A 21 13.03 2.81 2.81
C TYR A 21 13.34 2.56 1.34
N LEU A 22 14.51 3.05 0.92
CA LEU A 22 14.90 3.01 -0.48
C LEU A 22 15.64 1.72 -0.79
N ASP A 23 15.22 1.06 -1.86
CA ASP A 23 16.06 0.10 -2.56
C ASP A 23 17.13 0.87 -3.38
N THR A 24 18.37 0.51 -3.15
CA THR A 24 19.57 1.03 -3.82
C THR A 24 20.52 -0.10 -4.23
N ALA A 25 20.12 -1.35 -3.99
CA ALA A 25 20.93 -2.54 -4.23
C ALA A 25 20.46 -3.29 -5.48
N ASN A 26 19.16 -3.24 -5.80
CA ASN A 26 18.56 -4.03 -6.87
C ASN A 26 18.62 -3.35 -8.25
N ASN A 27 19.84 -3.13 -8.75
CA ASN A 27 20.05 -2.46 -10.05
C ASN A 27 19.44 -3.20 -11.25
N GLY A 28 19.21 -4.52 -11.14
CA GLY A 28 18.67 -5.34 -12.24
C GLY A 28 17.15 -5.26 -12.39
N HIS A 29 16.47 -4.66 -11.41
CA HIS A 29 15.02 -4.56 -11.33
C HIS A 29 14.58 -3.11 -11.02
N ASP A 30 15.33 -2.11 -11.52
CA ASP A 30 15.01 -0.68 -11.37
C ASP A 30 14.63 -0.24 -9.94
N TYR A 31 15.20 -0.90 -8.93
CA TYR A 31 14.98 -0.62 -7.51
C TYR A 31 13.53 -0.79 -7.02
N TRP A 32 12.79 -1.76 -7.57
CA TRP A 32 11.38 -2.00 -7.23
C TRP A 32 11.15 -2.32 -5.75
N GLY A 33 12.13 -2.86 -5.02
CA GLY A 33 11.97 -3.33 -3.63
C GLY A 33 11.95 -2.24 -2.54
N SER A 34 11.58 -1.00 -2.89
CA SER A 34 11.45 0.09 -1.92
C SER A 34 10.15 -0.07 -1.13
N SER A 35 10.22 -0.01 0.20
CA SER A 35 9.11 -0.42 1.07
C SER A 35 8.94 0.55 2.25
N ILE A 36 7.75 0.55 2.86
CA ILE A 36 7.51 1.23 4.13
C ILE A 36 8.06 0.46 5.34
N TYR A 37 8.54 -0.77 5.14
CA TYR A 37 9.15 -1.59 6.17
C TYR A 37 10.67 -1.63 6.00
N ALA A 38 11.38 -1.27 7.08
CA ALA A 38 12.84 -1.37 7.13
C ALA A 38 13.35 -2.80 6.92
N GLY A 39 12.48 -3.77 7.18
CA GLY A 39 12.78 -5.19 7.16
C GLY A 39 12.58 -5.87 5.80
N HIS A 40 12.09 -5.18 4.78
CA HIS A 40 12.06 -5.70 3.42
C HIS A 40 13.47 -6.10 2.97
N GLN A 41 13.62 -7.18 2.21
CA GLN A 41 14.94 -7.72 1.85
C GLN A 41 15.82 -6.70 1.11
N ASP A 42 15.23 -5.97 0.17
CA ASP A 42 15.96 -4.99 -0.63
C ASP A 42 16.24 -3.71 0.17
N ALA A 43 15.35 -3.34 1.09
CA ALA A 43 15.61 -2.27 2.06
C ALA A 43 16.79 -2.64 2.96
N LYS A 44 16.84 -3.87 3.49
CA LYS A 44 17.97 -4.38 4.30
C LYS A 44 19.27 -4.42 3.49
N ALA A 45 19.23 -4.93 2.25
CA ALA A 45 20.38 -4.96 1.36
C ALA A 45 20.91 -3.55 1.05
N SER A 46 20.02 -2.55 1.09
CA SER A 46 20.30 -1.12 0.93
C SER A 46 20.70 -0.41 2.23
N GLY A 47 20.89 -1.14 3.32
CA GLY A 47 21.25 -0.61 4.64
C GLY A 47 20.12 0.10 5.38
N SER A 48 18.87 -0.19 5.02
CA SER A 48 17.63 0.34 5.60
C SER A 48 17.64 1.87 5.71
N LYS A 49 18.21 2.54 4.70
CA LYS A 49 18.20 4.00 4.60
C LYS A 49 16.86 4.43 4.04
N GLY A 50 16.15 5.27 4.80
CA GLY A 50 14.85 5.78 4.40
C GLY A 50 14.78 7.30 4.36
N THR A 51 13.79 7.79 3.64
CA THR A 51 13.40 9.21 3.61
C THR A 51 12.04 9.38 4.26
N ARG A 52 11.80 10.54 4.87
CA ARG A 52 10.52 10.86 5.52
C ARG A 52 9.60 11.51 4.50
N LEU A 53 8.47 10.85 4.22
CA LEU A 53 7.47 11.33 3.27
C LEU A 53 6.14 11.53 3.97
N ILE A 54 5.28 12.34 3.36
CA ILE A 54 3.89 12.44 3.78
C ILE A 54 3.19 11.12 3.45
N SER A 55 2.51 10.54 4.43
CA SER A 55 1.61 9.42 4.20
C SER A 55 0.17 9.92 4.07
N ILE A 56 -0.61 9.22 3.24
CA ILE A 56 -2.04 9.44 3.11
C ILE A 56 -2.79 8.17 3.49
N ASN A 57 -3.85 8.32 4.29
CA ASN A 57 -4.83 7.27 4.45
C ASN A 57 -5.59 7.11 3.12
N LEU A 58 -5.33 6.01 2.39
CA LEU A 58 -5.91 5.82 1.06
C LEU A 58 -7.44 5.72 1.10
N ALA A 59 -8.02 5.04 2.11
CA ALA A 59 -9.46 4.93 2.25
C ALA A 59 -10.12 6.30 2.44
N ARG A 60 -9.57 7.13 3.35
CA ARG A 60 -10.05 8.49 3.56
C ARG A 60 -9.90 9.34 2.30
N TRP A 61 -8.77 9.22 1.60
CA TRP A 61 -8.53 9.95 0.36
C TRP A 61 -9.59 9.61 -0.70
N LEU A 62 -9.96 8.34 -0.87
CA LEU A 62 -11.03 7.92 -1.78
C LEU A 62 -12.38 8.56 -1.41
N PHE A 63 -12.79 8.52 -0.14
CA PHE A 63 -14.06 9.11 0.32
C PHE A 63 -14.13 10.63 0.15
N VAL A 64 -13.00 11.34 0.26
CA VAL A 64 -12.97 12.79 0.11
C VAL A 64 -13.05 13.23 -1.36
N ASN A 65 -12.60 12.39 -2.29
CA ASN A 65 -12.46 12.76 -3.70
C ASN A 65 -13.54 12.16 -4.61
N PHE A 66 -14.23 11.11 -4.18
CA PHE A 66 -15.21 10.40 -5.00
C PHE A 66 -16.51 10.14 -4.27
N SER A 67 -17.55 9.90 -5.05
CA SER A 67 -18.88 9.51 -4.61
C SER A 67 -19.28 8.17 -5.22
N SER A 68 -20.32 7.55 -4.68
CA SER A 68 -20.89 6.30 -5.22
C SER A 68 -21.53 6.44 -6.62
N ARG A 69 -21.52 7.64 -7.22
CA ARG A 69 -21.99 7.89 -8.59
C ARG A 69 -20.86 7.91 -9.61
N ASP A 70 -19.63 8.00 -9.14
CA ASP A 70 -18.44 8.01 -9.99
C ASP A 70 -18.04 6.57 -10.31
N PHE A 71 -17.46 6.35 -11.49
CA PHE A 71 -16.86 5.07 -11.83
C PHE A 71 -15.36 5.09 -11.48
N VAL A 72 -14.97 4.32 -10.46
CA VAL A 72 -13.65 4.38 -9.83
C VAL A 72 -12.96 3.02 -9.92
N VAL A 73 -11.77 3.03 -10.52
CA VAL A 73 -10.87 1.87 -10.57
C VAL A 73 -9.60 2.20 -9.78
N VAL A 74 -9.26 1.35 -8.83
CA VAL A 74 -8.02 1.43 -8.06
C VAL A 74 -7.11 0.28 -8.49
N LYS A 75 -5.91 0.61 -8.97
CA LYS A 75 -4.81 -0.35 -9.19
C LYS A 75 -3.76 -0.14 -8.10
N LEU A 76 -3.43 -1.21 -7.38
CA LEU A 76 -2.38 -1.25 -6.37
C LEU A 76 -1.29 -2.22 -6.83
N ASP A 77 -0.08 -1.71 -6.77
CA ASP A 77 1.17 -2.37 -7.10
C ASP A 77 2.19 -1.61 -6.22
N ILE A 78 2.30 -2.09 -4.99
CA ILE A 78 3.02 -1.46 -3.89
C ILE A 78 3.69 -2.57 -3.08
N GLU A 79 4.93 -2.35 -2.66
CA GLU A 79 5.69 -3.36 -1.93
C GLU A 79 5.28 -3.41 -0.45
N ASP A 80 4.83 -4.58 0.00
CA ASP A 80 4.40 -4.98 1.35
C ASP A 80 3.20 -4.21 1.96
N ALA A 81 2.98 -2.96 1.59
CA ALA A 81 1.95 -2.11 2.18
C ALA A 81 0.52 -2.60 1.85
N GLU A 82 0.34 -3.42 0.82
CA GLU A 82 -0.94 -4.03 0.45
C GLU A 82 -1.55 -4.85 1.58
N TYR A 83 -0.73 -5.47 2.42
CA TYR A 83 -1.17 -6.28 3.56
C TYR A 83 -1.78 -5.43 4.68
N GLU A 84 -1.46 -4.14 4.78
CA GLU A 84 -2.14 -3.18 5.67
C GLU A 84 -3.28 -2.44 4.94
N ILE A 85 -3.02 -1.97 3.72
CA ILE A 85 -3.95 -1.13 2.97
C ILE A 85 -5.22 -1.87 2.56
N VAL A 86 -5.12 -3.09 2.02
CA VAL A 86 -6.30 -3.81 1.50
C VAL A 86 -7.28 -4.16 2.64
N PRO A 87 -6.84 -4.72 3.78
CA PRO A 87 -7.74 -4.92 4.92
C PRO A 87 -8.34 -3.63 5.44
N HIS A 88 -7.57 -2.54 5.48
CA HIS A 88 -8.08 -1.22 5.89
C HIS A 88 -9.15 -0.67 4.95
N LEU A 89 -8.98 -0.81 3.63
CA LEU A 89 -10.00 -0.45 2.65
C LEU A 89 -11.30 -1.22 2.89
N ALA A 90 -11.21 -2.51 3.22
CA ALA A 90 -12.37 -3.33 3.57
C ALA A 90 -13.02 -2.89 4.89
N GLN A 91 -12.22 -2.67 5.94
CA GLN A 91 -12.68 -2.18 7.25
C GLN A 91 -13.42 -0.85 7.15
N MET A 92 -12.89 0.06 6.32
CA MET A 92 -13.45 1.37 6.07
C MET A 92 -14.60 1.36 5.05
N LYS A 93 -14.93 0.20 4.47
CA LYS A 93 -15.97 0.03 3.44
C LYS A 93 -15.75 0.90 2.20
N ALA A 94 -14.49 1.05 1.78
CA ALA A 94 -14.11 1.86 0.61
C ALA A 94 -14.74 1.38 -0.71
N GLY A 95 -15.24 0.13 -0.75
CA GLY A 95 -16.04 -0.39 -1.87
C GLY A 95 -17.34 0.38 -2.16
N ILE A 96 -17.81 1.25 -1.25
CA ILE A 96 -18.94 2.15 -1.52
C ILE A 96 -18.61 3.18 -2.61
N VAL A 97 -17.32 3.53 -2.77
CA VAL A 97 -16.83 4.52 -3.74
C VAL A 97 -15.81 3.93 -4.73
N THR A 98 -15.65 2.61 -4.76
CA THR A 98 -14.68 1.89 -5.61
C THR A 98 -15.38 0.73 -6.32
N ASP A 99 -15.41 0.74 -7.65
CA ASP A 99 -16.03 -0.32 -8.46
C ASP A 99 -15.09 -1.51 -8.66
N TYR A 100 -13.81 -1.23 -8.92
CA TYR A 100 -12.80 -2.26 -9.15
C TYR A 100 -11.54 -1.98 -8.33
N LEU A 101 -11.08 -3.00 -7.63
CA LEU A 101 -9.79 -3.03 -6.96
C LEU A 101 -8.92 -4.12 -7.60
N LEU A 102 -7.83 -3.71 -8.22
CA LEU A 102 -6.84 -4.58 -8.84
C LEU A 102 -5.56 -4.51 -7.98
N VAL A 103 -5.10 -5.65 -7.47
CA VAL A 103 -3.96 -5.70 -6.54
C VAL A 103 -2.92 -6.69 -7.06
N GLU A 104 -1.68 -6.24 -7.18
CA GLU A 104 -0.51 -7.12 -7.21
C GLU A 104 -0.11 -7.48 -5.78
N TRP A 105 -0.01 -8.78 -5.51
CA TRP A 105 0.38 -9.29 -4.21
C TRP A 105 1.85 -9.70 -4.26
N HIS A 106 2.69 -8.98 -3.51
CA HIS A 106 4.10 -9.30 -3.40
C HIS A 106 4.30 -10.43 -2.40
N HIS A 107 5.24 -11.34 -2.67
CA HIS A 107 5.50 -12.45 -1.76
C HIS A 107 6.02 -11.93 -0.43
N PHE A 108 5.34 -12.29 0.65
CA PHE A 108 5.76 -11.93 1.99
C PHE A 108 7.00 -12.76 2.37
N ASP A 109 8.15 -12.11 2.57
CA ASP A 109 9.33 -12.78 3.08
C ASP A 109 9.09 -13.24 4.52
N LEU A 110 8.92 -14.55 4.71
CA LEU A 110 8.63 -15.26 5.97
C LEU A 110 9.66 -15.02 7.10
N GLY A 111 10.70 -14.21 6.88
CA GLY A 111 11.61 -13.70 7.92
C GLY A 111 11.03 -12.52 8.72
N MET A 112 9.88 -11.99 8.32
CA MET A 112 9.07 -11.06 9.10
C MET A 112 7.90 -11.88 9.66
N ALA A 113 7.81 -12.07 10.97
CA ALA A 113 6.52 -12.49 11.53
C ALA A 113 5.61 -11.27 11.44
N PRO A 114 4.48 -11.29 10.69
CA PRO A 114 3.48 -10.27 10.89
C PRO A 114 2.98 -10.43 12.33
N ALA A 115 2.80 -9.34 13.05
CA ALA A 115 1.90 -9.36 14.19
C ALA A 115 0.52 -9.74 13.63
N GLU A 116 0.16 -11.03 13.71
CA GLU A 116 -1.10 -11.65 13.31
C GLU A 116 -1.98 -10.84 12.34
N VAL A 117 -1.60 -10.79 11.06
CA VAL A 117 -2.58 -10.49 10.00
C VAL A 117 -3.34 -11.77 9.71
N ALA A 118 -4.27 -12.11 10.61
CA ALA A 118 -5.24 -13.16 10.40
C ALA A 118 -6.30 -12.66 9.42
N ILE A 119 -6.03 -12.69 8.11
CA ILE A 119 -7.13 -12.73 7.13
C ILE A 119 -7.67 -14.15 7.18
N ARG A 120 -8.56 -14.40 8.15
CA ARG A 120 -9.47 -15.56 8.08
C ARG A 120 -10.41 -15.29 6.91
N GLY A 121 -10.06 -15.83 5.74
CA GLY A 121 -10.97 -15.98 4.63
C GLY A 121 -12.10 -16.92 5.01
N GLU A 122 -13.14 -16.39 5.66
CA GLU A 122 -14.46 -17.02 5.66
C GLU A 122 -15.36 -16.18 4.77
N CYS A 123 -15.40 -16.54 3.50
CA CYS A 123 -16.55 -16.26 2.64
C CYS A 123 -17.73 -17.05 3.22
N GLN A 124 -18.47 -16.46 4.14
CA GLN A 124 -19.79 -16.98 4.51
C GLN A 124 -20.76 -16.58 3.41
N THR A 125 -21.01 -17.54 2.51
CA THR A 125 -22.17 -17.55 1.62
C THR A 125 -23.44 -17.30 2.45
N MET A 126 -24.19 -16.26 2.09
CA MET A 126 -25.64 -16.22 2.34
C MET A 126 -26.35 -17.01 1.24
#